data_AF-A0A928CBP9-F1
#
_entry.id   AF-A0A928CBP9-F1
#
_cell.length_a   1.000
_cell.length_b   1.000
_cell.length_c   1.000
_cell.angle_alpha   90.00
_cell.angle_beta   90.00
_cell.angle_gamma   90.00
#
_symmetry.space_group_name_H-M   'P 1'
#
loop_
_entity.id
_entity.type
_entity.pdbx_description
1 polymer ?
#
loop_
_entity_poly.entity_id
_entity_poly.type
_entity_poly.pdbx_seq_one_letter_code
_entity_poly.pdbx_strand_id
1 'polypeptide(L)'
;MGFYFFHTPKPRKFNYVPRYYDPNQEALEKKKAAMGLDSKLSEHEKRRMRIRTGFGYAPEDYEEKRSKIGFKGMRHIVFFTLIAFFIYIIFGTPLIENFIEMFLSLGK
;
A
#
# COMPACT_ATOMS: atom_id res chain seq x y z
N MET A 1 -5.68 -7.85 21.28
CA MET A 1 -4.91 -6.61 21.44
C MET A 1 -3.45 -6.97 21.18
N GLY A 2 -2.91 -6.65 20.00
CA GLY A 2 -1.56 -7.10 19.62
C GLY A 2 -0.49 -6.12 20.09
N PHE A 3 0.49 -6.60 20.84
CA PHE A 3 1.68 -5.83 21.24
C PHE A 3 2.71 -5.87 20.11
N TYR A 4 3.06 -4.71 19.55
CA TYR A 4 4.08 -4.58 18.51
C TYR A 4 5.38 -4.05 19.13
N PHE A 5 6.41 -4.91 19.24
CA PHE A 5 7.70 -4.59 19.90
C PHE A 5 8.80 -4.06 18.97
N PHE A 6 8.55 -3.91 17.67
CA PHE A 6 9.51 -3.32 16.73
C PHE A 6 8.88 -2.15 15.99
N HIS A 7 8.72 -1.04 16.73
CA HIS A 7 8.36 0.24 16.14
C HIS A 7 9.63 0.92 15.63
N THR A 8 9.92 0.83 14.33
CA THR A 8 10.92 1.70 13.72
C THR A 8 10.33 3.10 13.65
N PRO A 9 10.84 4.09 14.41
CA PRO A 9 10.33 5.44 14.32
C PRO A 9 10.51 5.92 12.89
N LYS A 10 9.47 6.56 12.34
CA LYS A 10 9.58 7.15 11.01
C LYS A 10 10.76 8.12 11.02
N PRO A 11 11.67 8.05 10.03
CA PRO A 11 12.79 8.98 9.96
C PRO A 11 12.23 10.41 9.95
N ARG A 12 12.85 11.30 10.73
CA ARG A 12 12.48 12.71 10.70
C ARG A 12 12.67 13.23 9.29
N LYS A 13 11.60 13.76 8.70
CA LYS A 13 11.67 14.41 7.40
C LYS A 13 12.39 15.73 7.60
N PHE A 14 13.53 15.91 6.95
CA PHE A 14 14.20 17.20 6.91
C PHE A 14 13.53 18.04 5.82
N ASN A 15 12.77 19.05 6.23
CA ASN A 15 12.21 20.06 5.32
C ASN A 15 13.32 21.05 4.93
N TYR A 16 14.35 20.55 4.24
CA TYR A 16 15.44 21.40 3.75
C TYR A 16 14.99 22.06 2.45
N VAL A 17 14.89 23.39 2.48
CA VAL A 17 14.69 24.20 1.28
C VAL A 17 16.08 24.56 0.74
N PRO A 18 16.47 24.11 -0.46
CA PRO A 18 17.75 24.47 -1.04
C PRO A 18 17.90 25.99 -1.18
N ARG A 19 19.10 26.52 -0.97
CA ARG A 19 19.36 27.98 -1.05
C ARG A 19 18.93 28.60 -2.39
N TYR A 20 19.01 27.84 -3.48
CA TYR A 20 18.65 28.29 -4.84
C TYR A 20 17.25 27.83 -5.28
N TYR A 21 16.42 27.35 -4.34
CA TYR A 21 15.04 27.00 -4.64
C TYR A 21 14.18 28.26 -4.67
N ASP A 22 13.51 28.48 -5.81
CA ASP A 22 12.53 29.54 -5.98
C ASP A 22 11.13 28.92 -6.14
N PRO A 23 10.22 29.10 -5.15
CA PRO A 23 8.89 28.51 -5.19
C PRO A 23 8.03 29.08 -6.33
N ASN A 24 8.27 30.33 -6.73
CA ASN A 24 7.47 30.98 -7.76
C ASN A 24 7.78 30.39 -9.15
N GLN A 25 9.06 30.12 -9.41
CA GLN A 25 9.47 29.47 -10.65
C GLN A 25 8.90 28.06 -10.75
N GLU A 26 8.91 27.28 -9.66
CA GLU A 26 8.35 25.94 -9.67
C GLU A 26 6.83 25.95 -9.90
N ALA A 27 6.10 26.88 -9.28
CA ALA A 27 4.66 27.00 -9.46
C ALA A 27 4.30 27.33 -10.92
N LEU A 28 5.10 28.19 -11.57
CA LEU A 28 4.93 28.53 -12.99
C LEU A 28 5.28 27.34 -13.89
N GLU A 29 6.35 26.59 -13.61
CA GLU A 29 6.72 25.37 -14.33
C GLU A 29 5.60 24.30 -14.23
N LYS A 30 5.04 24.10 -13.02
CA LYS A 30 3.93 23.17 -12.80
C LYS A 30 2.68 23.59 -13.56
N LYS A 31 2.32 24.88 -13.54
CA LYS A 31 1.18 25.41 -14.30
C LYS A 31 1.38 25.27 -15.81
N LYS A 32 2.58 25.52 -16.33
CA LYS A 32 2.93 25.32 -17.74
C LYS A 32 2.82 23.84 -18.15
N ALA A 33 3.33 22.92 -17.33
CA ALA A 33 3.21 21.48 -17.58
C ALA A 33 1.75 21.00 -17.54
N ALA A 34 0.97 21.49 -16.56
CA ALA A 34 -0.46 21.16 -16.45
C ALA A 34 -1.30 21.70 -17.64
N MET A 35 -0.91 22.85 -18.21
CA MET A 35 -1.54 23.42 -19.41
C MET A 35 -1.12 22.73 -20.72
N GLY A 36 -0.30 21.66 -20.65
CA GLY A 36 0.10 20.90 -21.84
C GLY A 36 1.05 21.64 -22.79
N LEU A 37 1.70 22.72 -22.32
CA LEU A 37 2.75 23.45 -23.04
C LEU A 37 4.09 22.68 -23.11
N ASP A 38 4.05 21.37 -22.80
CA ASP A 38 5.20 20.46 -22.81
C ASP A 38 5.91 20.38 -24.17
N SER A 39 5.23 20.73 -25.26
CA SER A 39 5.80 20.73 -26.61
C SER A 39 6.85 21.83 -26.83
N LYS A 40 6.84 22.89 -26.01
CA LYS A 40 7.83 23.97 -26.03
C LYS A 40 8.89 23.87 -24.92
N LEU A 41 8.81 22.86 -24.05
CA LEU A 41 9.82 22.66 -23.02
C LEU A 41 11.12 22.14 -23.65
N SER A 42 12.24 22.72 -23.24
CA SER A 42 13.56 22.21 -23.58
C SER A 42 13.72 20.78 -23.08
N GLU A 43 14.45 19.93 -23.81
CA GLU A 43 14.73 18.55 -23.41
C GLU A 43 15.37 18.46 -22.01
N HIS A 44 16.10 19.50 -21.61
CA HIS A 44 16.65 19.64 -20.27
C HIS A 44 15.55 19.79 -19.19
N GLU A 45 14.50 20.56 -19.47
CA GLU A 45 13.38 20.80 -18.55
C GLU A 45 12.54 19.53 -18.38
N LYS A 46 12.26 18.81 -19.48
CA LYS A 46 11.56 17.50 -19.43
C LYS A 46 12.34 16.49 -18.59
N ARG A 47 13.66 16.43 -18.76
CA ARG A 47 14.55 15.57 -17.96
C ARG A 47 14.50 15.96 -16.48
N ARG A 48 14.58 17.26 -16.17
CA ARG A 48 14.48 17.79 -14.80
C ARG A 48 13.14 17.43 -14.15
N MET A 49 12.04 17.51 -14.90
CA MET A 49 10.70 17.12 -14.43
C MET A 49 10.60 15.62 -14.11
N ARG A 50 11.13 14.75 -14.97
CA ARG A 50 11.17 13.28 -14.74
C ARG A 50 12.03 12.88 -13.55
N ILE A 51 13.17 13.56 -13.39
CA ILE A 51 14.03 13.40 -12.24
C ILE A 51 13.24 13.80 -10.98
N ARG A 52 12.61 14.97 -10.97
CA ARG A 52 11.83 15.48 -9.83
C ARG A 52 10.68 14.55 -9.42
N THR A 53 9.93 14.00 -10.38
CA THR A 53 8.85 13.04 -10.09
C THR A 53 9.37 11.72 -9.55
N GLY A 54 10.53 11.26 -10.03
CA GLY A 54 11.20 10.06 -9.53
C GLY A 54 11.79 10.19 -8.12
N PHE A 55 12.27 11.38 -7.75
CA PHE A 55 12.88 11.66 -6.44
C PHE A 55 11.87 11.89 -5.30
N GLY A 56 10.57 11.67 -5.54
CA GLY A 56 9.57 11.74 -4.48
C GLY A 56 9.36 13.15 -3.92
N TYR A 57 9.66 14.19 -4.70
CA TYR A 57 9.12 15.54 -4.49
C TYR A 57 7.63 15.53 -4.80
N ALA A 58 6.94 14.82 -3.94
CA ALA A 58 5.54 14.61 -4.02
C ALA A 58 4.91 15.84 -3.34
N PRO A 59 4.08 16.62 -4.03
CA PRO A 59 3.33 17.69 -3.36
C PRO A 59 2.60 17.07 -2.17
N GLU A 60 2.38 17.85 -1.11
CA GLU A 60 1.81 17.41 0.18
C GLU A 60 0.60 16.45 0.03
N ASP A 61 -0.13 16.56 -1.08
CA ASP A 61 -1.15 15.66 -1.63
C ASP A 61 -0.78 14.16 -1.73
N TYR A 62 0.50 13.77 -1.64
CA TYR A 62 0.93 12.37 -1.70
C TYR A 62 0.89 11.65 -0.34
N GLU A 63 0.99 12.38 0.77
CA GLU A 63 0.81 11.80 2.12
C GLU A 63 -0.61 11.23 2.29
N GLU A 64 -1.60 11.91 1.71
CA GLU A 64 -3.01 11.52 1.77
C GLU A 64 -3.27 10.19 1.03
N LYS A 65 -2.54 9.91 -0.06
CA LYS A 65 -2.71 8.68 -0.85
C LYS A 65 -2.03 7.44 -0.24
N ARG A 66 -1.03 7.62 0.64
CA ARG A 66 -0.20 6.51 1.15
C ARG A 66 -0.80 5.78 2.36
N SER A 67 -1.75 6.40 3.05
CA SER A 67 -2.44 5.80 4.21
C SER A 67 -3.32 4.59 3.85
N LYS A 68 -3.57 4.33 2.56
CA LYS A 68 -4.50 3.28 2.09
C LYS A 68 -3.85 2.00 1.55
N ILE A 69 -2.51 1.88 1.53
CA ILE A 69 -1.79 0.74 0.92
C ILE A 69 -1.18 -0.19 2.00
N GLY A 70 -1.93 -0.51 3.05
CA GLY A 70 -1.43 -1.33 4.17
C GLY A 70 -1.95 -2.78 4.24
N PHE A 71 -2.95 -3.16 3.44
CA PHE A 71 -3.75 -4.36 3.73
C PHE A 71 -3.73 -5.47 2.68
N LYS A 72 -2.99 -5.33 1.58
CA LYS A 72 -3.11 -6.30 0.47
C LYS A 72 -2.63 -7.73 0.81
N GLY A 73 -1.61 -7.89 1.65
CA GLY A 73 -1.05 -9.22 1.99
C GLY A 73 -1.71 -9.91 3.19
N MET A 74 -2.24 -9.15 4.15
CA MET A 74 -2.79 -9.69 5.40
C MET A 74 -4.01 -10.60 5.15
N ARG A 75 -4.82 -10.27 4.15
CA ARG A 75 -6.01 -11.03 3.77
C ARG A 75 -5.67 -12.47 3.39
N HIS A 76 -4.58 -12.68 2.66
CA HIS A 76 -4.23 -13.99 2.13
C HIS A 76 -3.71 -14.93 3.22
N ILE A 77 -2.98 -14.41 4.22
CA ILE A 77 -2.49 -15.21 5.35
C ILE A 77 -3.67 -15.70 6.21
N VAL A 78 -4.66 -14.84 6.47
CA VAL A 78 -5.85 -15.19 7.25
C VAL A 78 -6.67 -16.29 6.57
N PHE A 79 -6.83 -16.23 5.24
CA PHE A 79 -7.52 -17.30 4.50
C PHE A 79 -6.74 -18.63 4.54
N PHE A 80 -5.42 -18.59 4.41
CA PHE A 80 -4.61 -19.81 4.42
C PHE A 80 -4.66 -20.55 5.75
N THR A 81 -4.58 -19.85 6.87
CA THR A 81 -4.69 -20.47 8.20
C THR A 81 -6.09 -21.02 8.48
N LEU A 82 -7.15 -20.34 8.05
CA LEU A 82 -8.52 -20.86 8.19
C LEU A 82 -8.71 -22.15 7.38
N ILE A 83 -8.24 -22.17 6.13
CA ILE A 83 -8.35 -23.36 5.28
C ILE A 83 -7.59 -24.54 5.87
N ALA A 84 -6.36 -24.33 6.33
CA ALA A 84 -5.57 -25.38 6.98
C ALA A 84 -6.23 -25.92 8.26
N PHE A 85 -6.87 -25.04 9.05
CA PHE A 85 -7.62 -25.43 10.23
C PHE A 85 -8.83 -26.32 9.90
N PHE A 86 -9.61 -25.99 8.86
CA PHE A 86 -10.74 -26.83 8.44
C PHE A 86 -10.28 -28.19 7.90
N ILE A 87 -9.18 -28.23 7.14
CA ILE A 87 -8.59 -29.49 6.67
C ILE A 87 -8.22 -30.37 7.88
N TYR A 88 -7.60 -29.79 8.91
CA TYR A 88 -7.25 -30.54 10.11
C TYR A 88 -8.47 -31.08 10.86
N ILE A 89 -9.56 -30.30 11.00
CA ILE A 89 -10.79 -30.80 11.64
C ILE A 89 -11.44 -31.92 10.80
N ILE A 90 -11.43 -31.79 9.48
CA ILE A 90 -12.04 -32.78 8.57
C ILE A 90 -11.30 -34.12 8.65
N PHE A 91 -9.96 -34.11 8.61
CA PHE A 91 -9.17 -35.34 8.51
C PHE A 91 -8.60 -35.83 9.84
N GLY A 92 -8.45 -34.97 10.84
CA GLY A 92 -7.77 -35.26 12.10
C GLY A 92 -8.70 -35.63 13.25
N THR A 93 -10.02 -35.45 13.10
CA THR A 93 -11.00 -35.80 14.15
C THR A 93 -12.15 -36.62 13.59
N PRO A 94 -12.66 -37.62 14.34
CA PRO A 94 -13.83 -38.43 13.94
C PRO A 94 -15.15 -37.64 14.03
N LEU A 95 -15.10 -36.31 14.09
CA LEU A 95 -16.26 -35.44 14.11
C LEU A 95 -17.14 -35.67 12.88
N ILE A 96 -16.53 -35.88 11.71
CA ILE A 96 -17.29 -36.14 10.47
C ILE A 96 -17.97 -37.50 10.51
N GLU A 97 -17.28 -38.53 10.99
CA GLU A 97 -17.83 -39.88 11.12
C GLU A 97 -19.05 -39.86 12.06
N ASN A 98 -18.91 -39.22 13.23
CA ASN A 98 -20.01 -39.03 14.18
C ASN A 98 -21.16 -38.18 13.61
N PHE A 99 -20.85 -37.16 12.79
CA PHE A 99 -21.86 -36.31 12.16
C PHE A 99 -22.65 -37.07 11.08
N ILE A 100 -21.96 -37.89 10.29
CA ILE A 100 -22.56 -38.75 9.27
C ILE A 100 -23.40 -39.83 9.93
N GLU A 101 -22.92 -40.48 10.98
CA GLU A 101 -23.69 -41.47 11.75
C GLU A 101 -24.94 -40.87 12.38
N MET A 102 -24.83 -39.67 12.97
CA MET A 102 -25.97 -38.95 13.50
C MET A 102 -27.00 -38.61 12.42
N PHE A 103 -26.55 -38.21 11.22
CA PHE A 103 -27.45 -37.89 10.10
C PHE A 103 -28.11 -39.14 9.49
N LEU A 104 -27.37 -40.24 9.37
CA LEU A 104 -27.90 -41.55 8.94
C LEU A 104 -28.86 -42.16 9.98
N SER A 105 -28.58 -41.95 11.26
CA SER A 105 -29.45 -42.34 12.38
C SER A 105 -30.73 -41.53 12.45
N LEU A 106 -30.75 -40.29 11.98
CA LEU A 106 -31.93 -39.42 12.00
C LEU A 106 -32.86 -39.67 10.79
N GLY A 107 -32.36 -40.36 9.76
CA GLY A 107 -33.11 -40.71 8.54
C GLY A 107 -33.82 -42.08 8.59
N LYS A 108 -33.73 -42.80 9.71
CA LYS A 108 -34.50 -44.02 9.99
C LYS A 108 -35.55 -43.73 11.06
#